data_AF-A0A946URV9-F1
#
_entry.id   AF-A0A946URV9-F1
#
_cell.length_a   1.000
_cell.length_b   1.000
_cell.length_c   1.000
_cell.angle_alpha   90.00
_cell.angle_beta   90.00
_cell.angle_gamma   90.00
#
_symmetry.space_group_name_H-M   'P 1'
#
loop_
_entity.id
_entity.type
_entity.pdbx_description
1 polymer ?
#
loop_
_entity_poly.entity_id
_entity_poly.type
_entity_poly.pdbx_seq_one_letter_code
_entity_poly.pdbx_strand_id
1 'polypeptide(L)'
;DLVANADATGAYLVDGLRALAGEHAAIGDVRGSGLFIGVDLVTDPDTREPASKLAHRLANGLREKGVLTNTIGKHANILKLRPPMPFSRENADTFLDIFAGQLTID
;
A
#
# COMPACT_ATOMS: atom_id res chain seq x y z
N ASP A 1 -8.55 2.88 22.80
CA ASP A 1 -9.12 1.61 22.30
C ASP A 1 -8.40 1.24 21.01
N LEU A 2 -7.80 0.05 20.93
CA LEU A 2 -7.00 -0.37 19.76
C LEU A 2 -7.87 -0.83 18.58
N VAL A 3 -9.06 -1.38 18.83
CA VAL A 3 -9.96 -1.81 17.76
C VAL A 3 -10.54 -0.59 17.06
N ALA A 4 -10.99 0.41 17.83
CA ALA A 4 -11.43 1.69 17.29
C ALA A 4 -10.32 2.43 16.52
N ASN A 5 -9.07 2.38 17.01
CA ASN A 5 -7.93 2.95 16.27
C ASN A 5 -7.70 2.23 14.94
N ALA A 6 -7.75 0.89 14.94
CA ALA A 6 -7.54 0.11 13.73
C ALA A 6 -8.60 0.40 12.66
N ASP A 7 -9.86 0.55 13.08
CA ASP A 7 -10.97 0.90 12.19
C ASP A 7 -10.78 2.30 11.58
N ALA A 8 -10.61 3.33 12.42
CA ALA A 8 -10.48 4.71 11.97
C ALA A 8 -9.21 4.97 11.14
N THR A 9 -8.05 4.53 11.63
CA THR A 9 -6.77 4.73 10.93
C THR A 9 -6.67 3.85 9.68
N GLY A 10 -7.24 2.64 9.72
CA GLY A 10 -7.32 1.76 8.56
C GLY A 10 -8.16 2.35 7.43
N ALA A 11 -9.34 2.89 7.76
CA ALA A 11 -10.19 3.58 6.78
C ALA A 11 -9.46 4.77 6.15
N TYR A 12 -8.81 5.61 6.97
CA TYR A 12 -8.00 6.73 6.50
C TYR A 12 -6.91 6.30 5.51
N LEU A 13 -6.14 5.27 5.86
CA LEU A 13 -5.07 4.75 5.01
C LEU A 13 -5.61 4.17 3.69
N VAL A 14 -6.73 3.44 3.72
CA VAL A 14 -7.38 2.92 2.51
C VAL A 14 -7.86 4.04 1.60
N ASP A 15 -8.45 5.11 2.14
CA ASP A 15 -8.91 6.24 1.35
C ASP A 15 -7.74 6.98 0.68
N GLY A 16 -6.64 7.18 1.39
CA GLY A 16 -5.41 7.75 0.81
C GLY A 16 -4.83 6.87 -0.31
N LEU A 17 -4.78 5.55 -0.10
CA LEU A 17 -4.34 4.60 -1.12
C LEU A 17 -5.24 4.59 -2.37
N ARG A 18 -6.55 4.76 -2.18
CA ARG A 18 -7.52 4.87 -3.29
C ARG A 18 -7.37 6.18 -4.04
N ALA A 19 -7.08 7.28 -3.35
CA ALA A 19 -6.76 8.54 -4.00
C ALA A 19 -5.51 8.39 -4.89
N LEU A 20 -4.44 7.78 -4.38
CA LEU A 20 -3.25 7.45 -5.17
C LEU A 20 -3.57 6.52 -6.35
N ALA A 21 -4.48 5.56 -6.19
CA ALA A 21 -4.91 4.71 -7.31
C ALA A 21 -5.59 5.49 -8.44
N GLY A 22 -6.27 6.60 -8.12
CA GLY A 22 -6.83 7.51 -9.13
C GLY A 22 -5.78 8.27 -9.94
N GLU A 23 -4.56 8.39 -9.42
CA GLU A 23 -3.44 9.12 -10.04
C GLU A 23 -2.40 8.16 -10.68
N HIS A 24 -2.34 6.91 -10.21
CA HIS A 24 -1.35 5.93 -10.61
C HIS A 24 -1.99 4.63 -11.10
N ALA A 25 -2.04 4.43 -12.42
CA ALA A 25 -2.60 3.24 -13.07
C ALA A 25 -1.94 1.90 -12.65
N ALA A 26 -0.76 1.97 -12.02
CA ALA A 26 -0.06 0.80 -11.48
C ALA A 26 -0.75 0.19 -10.25
N ILE A 27 -1.63 0.94 -9.56
CA ILE A 27 -2.45 0.41 -8.47
C ILE A 27 -3.77 -0.09 -9.07
N GLY A 28 -3.89 -1.40 -9.23
CA GLY A 28 -5.09 -2.00 -9.81
C GLY A 28 -6.25 -2.15 -8.82
N ASP A 29 -5.95 -2.32 -7.54
CA ASP A 29 -6.98 -2.47 -6.50
C ASP A 29 -6.43 -2.20 -5.09
N VAL A 30 -7.29 -1.74 -4.18
CA VAL A 30 -6.97 -1.55 -2.77
C VAL A 30 -8.03 -2.26 -1.94
N ARG A 31 -7.62 -3.32 -1.23
CA ARG A 31 -8.51 -4.18 -0.43
C ARG A 31 -8.07 -4.22 1.02
N GLY A 32 -9.00 -4.25 1.96
CA GLY A 32 -8.67 -4.42 3.36
C GLY A 32 -9.78 -4.01 4.32
N SER A 33 -9.58 -4.29 5.60
CA SER A 33 -10.43 -3.86 6.70
C SER A 33 -9.55 -3.63 7.93
N GLY A 34 -9.79 -2.51 8.63
CA GLY A 34 -8.90 -2.06 9.70
C GLY A 34 -7.45 -1.95 9.22
N LEU A 35 -6.50 -2.44 10.02
CA LEU A 35 -5.06 -2.42 9.70
C LEU A 35 -4.58 -3.72 9.03
N PHE A 36 -5.40 -4.34 8.19
CA PHE A 36 -5.00 -5.44 7.30
C PHE A 36 -5.39 -5.10 5.87
N ILE A 37 -4.44 -4.54 5.13
CA ILE A 37 -4.65 -3.94 3.82
C ILE A 37 -3.68 -4.54 2.80
N GLY A 38 -4.16 -4.72 1.57
CA GLY A 38 -3.39 -5.14 0.42
C GLY A 38 -3.57 -4.15 -0.73
N VAL A 39 -2.45 -3.77 -1.35
CA VAL A 39 -2.40 -2.93 -2.56
C VAL A 39 -2.00 -3.83 -3.73
N ASP A 40 -2.94 -4.11 -4.63
CA ASP A 40 -2.74 -4.96 -5.81
C ASP A 40 -2.07 -4.13 -6.92
N LEU A 41 -0.86 -4.52 -7.31
CA LEU A 41 -0.10 -3.81 -8.34
C LEU A 41 -0.16 -4.53 -9.67
N VAL A 42 -0.44 -3.78 -10.73
CA VAL A 42 -0.64 -4.27 -12.09
C VAL A 42 0.22 -3.50 -13.08
N THR A 43 0.60 -4.15 -14.18
CA THR A 43 1.35 -3.50 -15.28
C THR A 43 0.40 -2.73 -16.19
N ASP A 44 -0.86 -3.18 -16.25
CA ASP A 44 -1.91 -2.59 -17.05
C ASP A 44 -3.26 -2.75 -16.31
N PRO A 45 -4.05 -1.68 -16.15
CA PRO A 45 -5.28 -1.70 -15.37
C PRO A 45 -6.43 -2.48 -16.02
N ASP A 46 -6.45 -2.59 -17.35
CA ASP A 46 -7.53 -3.27 -18.09
C ASP A 46 -7.34 -4.80 -18.04
N THR A 47 -6.13 -5.25 -18.30
CA THR A 47 -5.76 -6.68 -18.27
C THR A 47 -5.53 -7.21 -16.87
N ARG A 48 -5.24 -6.32 -15.91
CA ARG A 48 -4.84 -6.63 -14.53
C ARG A 48 -3.65 -7.58 -14.44
N GLU A 49 -2.73 -7.50 -15.40
CA GLU A 49 -1.53 -8.33 -15.38
C GLU A 49 -0.67 -8.01 -14.12
N PRO A 50 -0.25 -9.01 -13.32
CA PRO A 50 0.47 -8.78 -12.07
C PRO A 50 1.83 -8.09 -12.24
N ALA A 51 2.06 -6.99 -11.53
CA ALA A 51 3.34 -6.26 -11.56
C ALA A 51 4.31 -6.71 -10.46
N SER A 52 4.72 -7.98 -10.45
CA SER A 52 5.59 -8.55 -9.40
C SER A 52 6.93 -7.81 -9.25
N LYS A 53 7.55 -7.40 -10.37
CA LYS A 53 8.83 -6.65 -10.36
C LYS A 53 8.66 -5.28 -9.72
N LEU A 54 7.57 -4.58 -10.04
CA LEU A 54 7.23 -3.30 -9.45
C LEU A 54 6.97 -3.45 -7.94
N ALA A 55 6.17 -4.43 -7.54
CA ALA A 55 5.88 -4.69 -6.14
C ALA A 55 7.15 -4.95 -5.32
N HIS A 56 8.08 -5.75 -5.87
CA HIS A 56 9.37 -6.01 -5.22
C HIS A 56 10.26 -4.75 -5.14
N ARG A 57 10.28 -3.93 -6.21
CA ARG A 57 10.99 -2.64 -6.20
C ARG A 57 10.42 -1.70 -5.14
N LEU A 58 9.11 -1.55 -5.09
CA LEU A 58 8.42 -0.69 -4.12
C LEU A 58 8.69 -1.15 -2.67
N ALA A 59 8.59 -2.45 -2.38
CA ALA A 59 8.89 -2.96 -1.05
C ALA A 59 10.34 -2.66 -0.60
N ASN A 60 11.31 -2.78 -1.51
CA ASN A 60 12.71 -2.43 -1.20
C ASN A 60 12.95 -0.92 -1.11
N GLY A 61 12.32 -0.11 -1.96
CA GLY A 61 12.41 1.35 -1.90
C GLY A 61 11.81 1.91 -0.61
N LEU A 62 10.65 1.37 -0.18
CA LEU A 62 10.07 1.67 1.13
C LEU A 62 11.04 1.30 2.26
N ARG A 63 11.68 0.13 2.19
CA ARG A 63 12.69 -0.31 3.18
C ARG A 63 13.85 0.68 3.27
N GLU A 64 14.37 1.16 2.14
CA GLU A 64 15.46 2.16 2.09
C GLU A 64 15.05 3.50 2.71
N LYS A 65 13.75 3.78 2.77
CA LYS A 65 13.16 4.97 3.42
C LYS A 65 12.65 4.69 4.85
N GLY A 66 12.97 3.53 5.42
CA GLY A 66 12.62 3.18 6.80
C GLY A 66 11.21 2.60 6.99
N VAL A 67 10.49 2.29 5.92
CA VAL A 67 9.15 1.68 5.95
C VAL A 67 9.24 0.20 5.61
N LEU A 68 8.90 -0.66 6.57
CA LEU A 68 8.98 -2.12 6.38
C LEU A 68 7.64 -2.71 5.95
N THR A 69 7.64 -3.34 4.78
CA THR A 69 6.51 -4.10 4.23
C THR A 69 7.04 -5.28 3.41
N ASN A 70 6.16 -6.13 2.91
CA ASN A 70 6.51 -7.22 2.01
C ASN A 70 5.38 -7.48 1.01
N THR A 71 5.68 -8.25 -0.02
CA THR A 71 4.71 -8.69 -1.02
C THR A 71 4.06 -10.01 -0.65
N ILE A 72 2.84 -10.25 -1.12
CA ILE A 72 2.08 -11.50 -0.95
C ILE A 72 1.33 -11.86 -2.23
N GLY A 73 0.55 -12.95 -2.17
CA GLY A 73 -0.26 -13.45 -3.28
C GLY A 73 0.52 -14.41 -4.16
N LYS A 74 -0.20 -15.15 -5.01
CA LYS A 74 0.39 -16.16 -5.93
C LYS A 74 1.49 -15.58 -6.82
N HIS A 75 1.36 -14.31 -7.19
CA HIS A 75 2.27 -13.62 -8.09
C HIS A 75 3.21 -12.64 -7.36
N ALA A 76 3.18 -12.55 -6.02
CA ALA A 76 3.98 -11.59 -5.26
C ALA A 76 3.82 -10.12 -5.72
N ASN A 77 2.65 -9.75 -6.23
CA ASN A 77 2.34 -8.42 -6.75
C ASN A 77 1.49 -7.56 -5.80
N ILE A 78 1.09 -8.10 -4.64
CA ILE A 78 0.28 -7.38 -3.66
C ILE A 78 1.18 -6.88 -2.53
N LEU A 79 1.26 -5.57 -2.33
CA LEU A 79 1.95 -4.99 -1.18
C LEU A 79 1.09 -5.12 0.07
N LYS A 80 1.61 -5.76 1.13
CA LYS A 80 0.86 -6.03 2.36
C LYS A 80 1.16 -4.99 3.44
N LEU A 81 0.12 -4.31 3.91
CA LEU A 81 0.19 -3.40 5.04
C LEU A 81 -0.54 -4.03 6.23
N ARG A 82 0.23 -4.41 7.25
CA ARG A 82 -0.30 -4.98 8.49
C ARG A 82 0.53 -4.52 9.69
N PRO A 83 0.47 -3.22 10.03
CA PRO A 83 1.25 -2.67 11.13
C PRO A 83 0.71 -3.12 12.50
N PRO A 84 1.44 -2.86 13.60
CA PRO A 84 0.93 -3.01 14.96
C PRO A 84 -0.34 -2.18 15.19
N MET A 85 -1.25 -2.64 16.06
CA MET A 85 -2.52 -1.94 16.30
C MET A 85 -2.42 -0.50 16.86
N PRO A 86 -1.33 -0.09 17.54
CA PRO A 86 -1.11 1.31 17.90
C PRO A 86 -0.71 2.23 16.73
N PHE A 87 -0.67 1.75 15.49
CA PHE A 87 -0.32 2.55 14.31
C PHE A 87 -1.22 3.78 14.19
N SER A 88 -0.60 4.96 14.10
CA SER A 88 -1.31 6.24 14.14
C SER A 88 -1.60 6.77 12.74
N ARG A 89 -2.43 7.81 12.68
CA ARG A 89 -2.66 8.59 11.46
C ARG A 89 -1.37 9.20 10.90
N GLU A 90 -0.49 9.72 11.76
CA GLU A 90 0.82 10.24 11.35
C GLU A 90 1.70 9.16 10.70
N ASN A 91 1.63 7.92 11.19
CA ASN A 91 2.32 6.81 10.53
C ASN A 91 1.70 6.49 9.16
N ALA A 92 0.38 6.60 9.02
CA ALA A 92 -0.31 6.46 7.74
C ALA A 92 0.11 7.56 6.75
N ASP A 93 0.16 8.82 7.19
CA ASP A 93 0.64 9.95 6.40
C ASP A 93 2.07 9.72 5.92
N THR A 94 2.97 9.37 6.84
CA THR A 94 4.36 9.04 6.52
C THR A 94 4.45 7.93 5.48
N PHE A 95 3.64 6.86 5.62
CA PHE A 95 3.61 5.78 4.63
C PHE A 95 3.11 6.27 3.27
N LEU A 96 2.00 7.01 3.22
CA LEU A 96 1.39 7.50 1.98
C LEU A 96 2.34 8.42 1.22
N ASP A 97 2.99 9.36 1.90
CA ASP A 97 3.94 10.29 1.29
C ASP A 97 5.14 9.57 0.68
N ILE A 98 5.74 8.64 1.44
CA ILE A 98 6.89 7.86 0.96
C ILE A 98 6.44 6.95 -0.19
N PHE A 99 5.30 6.27 -0.07
CA PHE A 99 4.79 5.35 -1.08
C PHE A 99 4.48 6.07 -2.39
N ALA A 100 3.82 7.23 -2.34
CA ALA A 100 3.55 8.08 -3.51
C ALA A 100 4.85 8.44 -4.24
N GLY A 101 5.87 8.91 -3.51
CA GLY A 101 7.17 9.23 -4.10
C GLY A 101 7.95 8.03 -4.67
N GLN A 102 7.53 6.79 -4.40
CA GLN A 102 8.11 5.58 -5.00
C GLN A 102 7.34 5.09 -6.24
N LEU A 103 6.09 5.52 -6.41
CA LEU A 103 5.23 5.19 -7.56
C LEU A 103 5.59 5.99 -8.80
N THR A 104 5.99 7.25 -8.62
CA THR A 104 6.60 8.06 -9.67
C THR A 104 8.00 7.54 -9.97
N ILE A 105 8.24 7.04 -11.17
CA ILE A 105 9.58 6.85 -11.73
C ILE A 105 9.73 7.88 -12.86
N ASP A 106 10.88 8.56 -12.88
CA ASP A 106 11.38 9.34 -14.02
C ASP A 106 11.46 8.53 -15.33
#